data_AF-A0A5R2N3V4-F1
#
_entry.id   AF-A0A5R2N3V4-F1
#
_cell.length_a   1.000
_cell.length_b   1.000
_cell.length_c   1.000
_cell.angle_alpha   90.00
_cell.angle_beta   90.00
_cell.angle_gamma   90.00
#
_symmetry.space_group_name_H-M   'P 1'
#
loop_
_entity.id
_entity.type
_entity.pdbx_description
1 polymer ?
#
loop_
_entity_poly.entity_id
_entity_poly.type
_entity_poly.pdbx_seq_one_letter_code
_entity_poly.pdbx_strand_id
1 'polypeptide(L)' 'HVFLHDIHHRGQVHAMLSDTSVAPPQLDEFLLDYDVRVRRDEVERLRL' A
#
# COMPACT_ATOMS: atom_id res chain seq x y z
N HIS A 1 7.89 -8.34 -10.05
CA HIS A 1 7.63 -7.45 -11.21
C HIS A 1 6.15 -7.12 -11.35
N VAL A 2 5.27 -8.10 -11.59
CA VAL A 2 3.82 -7.86 -11.77
C VAL A 2 3.15 -7.27 -10.52
N PHE A 3 3.40 -7.84 -9.34
CA PHE A 3 2.86 -7.28 -8.08
C PHE A 3 3.29 -5.82 -7.85
N LEU A 4 4.57 -5.49 -8.06
CA LEU A 4 5.06 -4.12 -7.91
C LEU A 4 4.50 -3.17 -8.99
N HIS A 5 4.21 -3.68 -10.17
CA HIS A 5 3.66 -2.91 -11.28
C HIS A 5 2.21 -2.48 -10.99
N ASP A 6 1.40 -3.35 -10.39
CA ASP A 6 0.03 -3.02 -9.98
C ASP A 6 0.01 -1.94 -8.89
N ILE A 7 0.97 -2.00 -7.95
CA ILE A 7 1.17 -0.98 -6.90
C ILE A 7 1.53 0.37 -7.52
N HIS A 8 2.40 0.35 -8.54
CA HIS A 8 2.79 1.57 -9.25
C HIS A 8 1.60 2.24 -9.95
N HIS A 9 0.76 1.48 -10.66
CA HIS A 9 -0.44 2.03 -11.31
C HIS A 9 -1.47 2.51 -10.30
N ARG A 10 -1.63 1.83 -9.17
CA ARG A 10 -2.47 2.30 -8.06
C ARG A 10 -2.00 3.65 -7.53
N GLY A 11 -0.68 3.84 -7.41
CA GLY A 11 -0.07 5.12 -7.05
C GLY A 11 -0.46 6.25 -8.01
N GLN A 12 -0.43 5.98 -9.32
CA GLN A 12 -0.85 6.94 -10.33
C GLN A 12 -2.34 7.29 -10.20
N VAL A 13 -3.21 6.28 -10.03
CA VAL A 13 -4.66 6.51 -9.88
C VAL A 13 -4.98 7.30 -8.62
N HIS A 14 -4.31 7.00 -7.50
CA HIS A 14 -4.45 7.79 -6.29
C HIS A 14 -4.14 9.27 -6.55
N ALA A 15 -2.98 9.58 -7.13
CA ALA A 15 -2.57 10.96 -7.39
C ALA A 15 -3.55 11.71 -8.30
N MET A 16 -4.12 11.04 -9.30
CA MET A 16 -5.14 11.64 -10.18
C MET A 16 -6.43 12.00 -9.44
N LEU A 17 -6.82 11.23 -8.42
CA LEU A 17 -8.10 11.40 -7.73
C LEU A 17 -8.01 12.28 -6.48
N SER A 18 -6.83 12.49 -5.90
CA SER A 18 -6.65 13.24 -4.64
C SER A 18 -7.10 14.70 -4.67
N ASP A 19 -7.19 15.32 -5.86
CA ASP A 19 -7.67 16.69 -6.03
C ASP A 19 -9.14 16.77 -6.51
N THR A 20 -9.85 15.65 -6.44
CA THR A 20 -11.26 15.52 -6.83
C THR A 20 -12.14 15.22 -5.63
N SER A 21 -13.47 15.24 -5.81
CA SER A 21 -14.42 14.78 -4.79
C SER A 21 -14.52 13.26 -4.69
N VAL A 22 -13.86 12.50 -5.58
CA VAL A 22 -13.84 11.04 -5.56
C VAL A 22 -12.70 10.59 -4.65
N ALA A 23 -13.03 9.77 -3.65
CA ALA A 23 -12.01 9.22 -2.75
C ALA A 23 -10.99 8.39 -3.55
N PRO A 24 -9.68 8.71 -3.45
CA PRO A 24 -8.66 7.96 -4.15
C PRO A 24 -8.50 6.55 -3.54
N PRO A 25 -8.09 5.54 -4.33
CA PRO A 25 -7.78 4.22 -3.79
C PRO A 25 -6.64 4.32 -2.77
N GLN A 26 -6.64 3.48 -1.74
CA GLN A 26 -5.58 3.48 -0.74
C GLN A 26 -4.22 3.23 -1.42
N LEU A 27 -3.21 4.07 -1.12
CA LEU A 27 -1.82 3.71 -1.33
C LEU A 27 -1.52 2.71 -0.22
N ASP A 28 -1.56 1.41 -0.51
CA ASP A 28 -1.57 0.41 0.55
C ASP A 28 -0.33 0.55 1.47
N GLU A 29 -0.48 0.23 2.75
CA GLU A 29 0.67 -0.01 3.63
C GLU A 29 1.08 -1.47 3.42
N PHE A 30 2.07 -1.72 2.56
CA PHE A 30 2.53 -3.07 2.31
C PHE A 30 3.45 -3.50 3.44
N LEU A 31 3.01 -4.52 4.19
CA LEU A 31 3.92 -5.30 5.03
C LEU A 31 4.69 -6.25 4.12
N LEU A 32 5.89 -5.83 3.73
CA LEU A 32 6.76 -6.66 2.91
C LEU A 32 7.57 -7.58 3.84
N ASP A 33 7.92 -8.78 3.39
CA ASP A 33 8.68 -9.75 4.22
C ASP A 33 9.94 -9.14 4.83
N TYR A 34 10.57 -8.20 4.13
CA TYR A 34 11.76 -7.51 4.62
C TYR A 34 11.48 -6.47 5.72
N ASP A 35 10.24 -5.98 5.83
CA ASP A 35 9.81 -5.02 6.85
C ASP A 35 9.49 -5.70 8.20
N VAL A 36 9.32 -7.03 8.23
CA VAL A 36 9.01 -7.81 9.44
C VAL A 36 9.98 -7.50 10.60
N ARG A 37 11.24 -7.22 10.29
CA ARG A 37 12.24 -6.88 11.31
C ARG A 37 11.94 -5.58 12.05
N VAL A 38 11.31 -4.61 11.40
CA VAL A 38 11.00 -3.29 11.94
C VAL A 38 9.51 -3.09 12.22
N ARG A 39 8.65 -4.01 11.76
CA ARG A 39 7.17 -3.95 11.90
C ARG A 39 6.55 -5.18 12.57
N ARG A 40 7.32 -5.92 13.37
CA ARG A 40 6.87 -7.14 14.09
C ARG A 40 5.54 -6.93 14.82
N ASP A 41 5.42 -5.85 15.59
CA ASP A 41 4.24 -5.59 16.43
C ASP A 41 2.97 -5.31 15.60
N GLU A 42 3.14 -4.74 14.41
CA GLU A 42 2.05 -4.51 13.45
C GLU A 42 1.60 -5.81 12.80
N VAL A 43 2.55 -6.64 12.36
CA VAL A 43 2.29 -7.98 11.81
C VAL A 43 1.53 -8.84 12.82
N GLU A 44 2.00 -8.86 14.08
CA GLU A 44 1.35 -9.62 15.17
C GLU A 44 -0.07 -9.12 15.47
N ARG A 45 -0.28 -7.80 15.50
CA ARG A 45 -1.60 -7.18 15.69
C ARG A 45 -2.59 -7.58 14.60
N LEU A 46 -2.12 -7.66 13.35
CA LEU A 46 -2.93 -7.96 12.18
C LEU A 46 -3.09 -9.46 11.92
N ARG A 47 -2.37 -10.33 12.66
CA ARG A 47 -2.38 -11.80 12.50
C ARG A 47 -2.02 -12.26 11.09
N LEU A 48 -1.10 -11.53 10.46
CA LEU A 48 -0.46 -11.88 9.18
C LEU A 48 0.82 -12.68 9.44
#